data_AF-B7GU30-F1
#
_entry.id   AF-B7GU30-F1
#
_cell.length_a   1.000
_cell.length_b   1.000
_cell.length_c   1.000
_cell.angle_alpha   90.00
_cell.angle_beta   90.00
_cell.angle_gamma   90.00
#
_symmetry.space_group_name_H-M   'P 1'
#
loop_
_entity.id
_entity.type
_entity.pdbx_description
1 polymer ?
#
loop_
_entity_poly.entity_id
_entity_poly.type
_entity_poly.pdbx_seq_one_letter_code
_entity_poly.pdbx_strand_id
1 'polypeptide(L)'
;MAVPRNHALARHALLTLKDLEGTRIRILKRHRGANDTARDLLEQYPAIDLIDIDHYDLDTFNDCAESGDLLISKPMWAGIHPQLVNVAVDWPEPVVMHYGLLYPLDATPVIRAFISRIAALSCLVNGPPRQADMM
;
A
#
# COMPACT_ATOMS: atom_id res chain seq x y z
N MET A 1 1.95 -3.76 5.25
CA MET A 1 2.84 -2.90 6.05
C MET A 1 4.27 -3.25 5.70
N ALA A 2 5.12 -2.27 5.38
CA ALA A 2 6.56 -2.50 5.27
C ALA A 2 7.18 -2.29 6.65
N VAL A 3 7.93 -3.29 7.10
CA VAL A 3 8.48 -3.39 8.45
C VAL A 3 9.99 -3.57 8.35
N PRO A 4 10.80 -2.79 9.08
CA PRO A 4 12.24 -3.01 9.15
C PRO A 4 12.57 -4.43 9.62
N ARG A 5 13.53 -5.10 8.96
CA ARG A 5 13.82 -6.53 9.24
C ARG A 5 14.25 -6.82 10.68
N ASN A 6 14.86 -5.84 11.33
CA ASN A 6 15.29 -5.90 12.73
C ASN A 6 14.14 -5.63 13.72
N HIS A 7 12.99 -5.14 13.26
CA HIS A 7 11.83 -4.87 14.09
C HIS A 7 11.13 -6.18 14.50
N ALA A 8 10.61 -6.26 15.74
CA ALA A 8 9.98 -7.49 16.25
C ALA A 8 8.79 -7.95 15.37
N LEU A 9 7.99 -7.00 14.88
CA LEU A 9 6.84 -7.25 14.00
C LEU A 9 7.21 -7.87 12.64
N ALA A 10 8.48 -7.81 12.22
CA ALA A 10 8.93 -8.38 10.95
C ALA A 10 8.78 -9.91 10.87
N ARG A 11 8.65 -10.57 12.03
CA ARG A 11 8.50 -12.04 12.14
C ARG A 11 7.05 -12.49 12.13
N HIS A 12 6.10 -11.56 12.17
CA HIS A 12 4.69 -11.88 12.14
C HIS A 12 4.26 -12.23 10.71
N ALA A 13 3.33 -13.18 10.58
CA ALA A 13 2.69 -13.47 9.30
C ALA A 13 1.57 -12.45 8.99
N LEU A 14 0.91 -11.95 10.04
CA LEU A 14 -0.22 -11.05 10.00
C LEU A 14 -0.18 -10.13 11.23
N LEU A 15 -0.49 -8.85 11.05
CA LEU A 15 -0.57 -7.85 12.11
C LEU A 15 -2.01 -7.42 12.30
N THR A 16 -2.44 -7.32 13.55
CA THR A 16 -3.67 -6.61 13.92
C THR A 16 -3.37 -5.13 14.15
N LEU A 17 -4.39 -4.27 14.18
CA LEU A 17 -4.21 -2.86 14.54
C LEU A 17 -3.66 -2.69 15.97
N LYS A 18 -3.94 -3.63 16.86
CA LYS A 18 -3.42 -3.65 18.23
C LYS A 18 -1.91 -3.92 18.28
N ASP A 19 -1.40 -4.78 17.39
CA ASP A 19 0.05 -5.05 17.30
C ASP A 19 0.84 -3.82 16.86
N LEU A 20 0.17 -2.81 16.30
CA LEU A 20 0.77 -1.55 15.86
C LEU A 20 0.80 -0.48 16.98
N GLU A 21 0.16 -0.71 18.12
CA GLU A 21 0.20 0.24 19.24
C GLU A 21 1.64 0.47 19.75
N GLY A 22 1.99 1.73 20.00
CA GLY A 22 3.34 2.13 20.41
C GLY A 22 4.34 2.27 19.26
N THR A 23 3.90 2.08 18.02
CA THR A 23 4.76 2.19 16.84
C THR A 23 4.62 3.55 16.15
N ARG A 24 5.60 3.88 15.32
CA ARG A 24 5.61 5.02 14.43
C ARG A 24 5.37 4.54 13.00
N ILE A 25 4.37 5.09 12.32
CA ILE A 25 3.97 4.67 10.97
C ILE A 25 4.06 5.86 10.02
N ARG A 26 4.93 5.74 9.02
CA ARG A 26 5.00 6.66 7.89
C ARG A 26 3.86 6.38 6.93
N ILE A 27 3.12 7.43 6.57
CA ILE A 27 1.93 7.35 5.73
C ILE A 27 1.82 8.61 4.87
N LEU A 28 1.37 8.45 3.63
CA LEU A 28 1.14 9.61 2.75
C LEU A 28 0.24 10.62 3.45
N LYS A 29 0.63 11.90 3.37
CA LYS A 29 -0.17 13.00 3.87
C LYS A 29 -1.57 12.93 3.26
N ARG A 30 -2.58 13.32 4.04
CA ARG A 30 -3.97 13.35 3.57
C ARG A 30 -4.10 14.30 2.38
N HIS A 31 -4.56 13.80 1.24
CA HIS A 31 -4.84 14.59 0.04
C HIS A 31 -6.34 14.53 -0.27
N ARG A 32 -6.93 15.64 -0.75
CA ARG A 32 -8.36 15.68 -1.09
C ARG A 32 -8.66 14.68 -2.21
N GLY A 33 -9.30 13.56 -1.88
CA GLY A 33 -9.75 12.53 -2.83
C GLY A 33 -8.93 11.24 -2.86
N ALA A 34 -7.98 11.04 -1.95
CA ALA A 34 -7.26 9.76 -1.81
C ALA A 34 -8.09 8.73 -1.03
N ASN A 35 -7.86 7.44 -1.29
CA ASN A 35 -8.43 6.37 -0.50
C ASN A 35 -7.68 6.32 0.85
N ASP A 36 -8.15 7.13 1.81
CA ASP A 36 -7.54 7.37 3.12
C ASP A 36 -7.97 6.33 4.18
N THR A 37 -8.66 5.24 3.80
CA THR A 37 -9.21 4.26 4.75
C THR A 37 -8.18 3.74 5.76
N ALA A 38 -6.95 3.42 5.33
CA ALA A 38 -5.91 3.01 6.28
C ALA A 38 -5.60 4.08 7.32
N ARG A 39 -5.56 5.35 6.90
CA ARG A 39 -5.34 6.48 7.81
C ARG A 39 -6.52 6.61 8.77
N ASP A 40 -7.74 6.61 8.25
CA ASP A 40 -8.97 6.75 9.06
C ASP A 40 -9.08 5.64 10.12
N LEU A 41 -8.64 4.42 9.81
CA LEU A 41 -8.59 3.31 10.75
C LEU A 41 -7.47 3.47 11.78
N LEU A 42 -6.27 3.87 11.37
CA LEU A 42 -5.12 4.05 12.27
C LEU A 42 -5.31 5.23 13.22
N GLU A 43 -5.96 6.32 12.78
CA GLU A 43 -6.24 7.49 13.62
C GLU A 43 -7.20 7.17 14.79
N GLN A 44 -7.90 6.03 14.76
CA GLN A 44 -8.71 5.54 15.88
C GLN A 44 -7.86 4.97 17.03
N TYR A 45 -6.56 4.75 16.82
CA TYR A 45 -5.64 4.17 17.79
C TYR A 45 -4.61 5.21 18.22
N PRO A 46 -4.85 5.96 19.31
CA PRO A 46 -4.00 7.09 19.72
C PRO A 46 -2.59 6.68 20.16
N ALA A 47 -2.36 5.39 20.42
CA ALA A 47 -1.03 4.85 20.71
C ALA A 47 -0.16 4.68 19.45
N ILE A 48 -0.70 4.91 18.26
CA ILE A 48 0.04 4.86 16.99
C ILE A 48 0.42 6.29 16.59
N ASP A 49 1.72 6.53 16.39
CA ASP A 49 2.24 7.82 15.93
C ASP A 49 2.29 7.84 14.39
N LEU A 50 1.46 8.67 13.76
CA LEU A 50 1.40 8.80 12.30
C LEU A 50 2.30 9.94 11.81
N ILE A 51 3.24 9.59 10.94
CA ILE A 51 4.20 10.53 10.36
C ILE A 51 3.86 10.74 8.90
N ASP A 52 3.53 11.99 8.55
CA ASP A 52 3.23 12.36 7.18
C ASP A 52 4.48 12.28 6.29
N ILE A 53 4.33 11.67 5.12
CA ILE A 53 5.28 11.72 4.01
C ILE A 53 4.61 12.31 2.77
N ASP A 54 5.38 13.01 1.94
CA ASP A 54 4.86 13.63 0.71
C ASP A 54 4.77 12.63 -0.44
N HIS A 55 5.74 11.71 -0.54
CA HIS A 55 5.83 10.70 -1.59
C HIS A 55 6.65 9.50 -1.13
N TYR A 56 6.63 8.43 -1.91
CA TYR A 56 7.49 7.27 -1.69
C TYR A 56 8.75 7.40 -2.54
N ASP A 57 9.90 7.43 -1.90
CA ASP A 57 11.23 7.44 -2.52
C ASP A 57 12.21 6.56 -1.72
N LEU A 58 13.43 6.41 -2.25
CA LEU A 58 14.47 5.61 -1.60
C LEU A 58 14.85 6.16 -0.23
N ASP A 59 14.88 7.47 -0.07
CA ASP A 59 15.24 8.13 1.19
C ASP A 59 14.19 7.82 2.27
N THR A 60 12.90 7.87 1.94
CA THR A 60 11.82 7.46 2.84
C THR A 60 11.97 6.00 3.29
N PHE A 61 12.34 5.08 2.39
CA PHE A 61 12.55 3.68 2.76
C PHE A 61 13.80 3.48 3.63
N ASN A 62 14.89 4.18 3.34
CA ASN A 62 16.13 4.15 4.12
C ASN A 62 15.91 4.66 5.53
N ASP A 63 15.27 5.82 5.66
CA ASP A 63 14.96 6.41 6.94
C ASP A 63 14.10 5.47 7.80
N CYS A 64 13.08 4.82 7.23
CA CYS A 64 12.27 3.84 7.96
C CYS A 64 13.12 2.68 8.47
N ALA A 65 14.04 2.19 7.63
CA ALA A 65 14.94 1.09 8.00
C ALA A 65 15.91 1.48 9.14
N GLU A 66 16.34 2.74 9.18
CA GLU A 66 17.24 3.26 10.22
C GLU A 66 16.50 3.62 11.53
N SER A 67 15.36 4.31 11.43
CA SER A 67 14.59 4.76 12.59
C SER A 67 13.78 3.64 13.25
N GLY A 68 13.50 2.56 12.52
CA GLY A 68 12.57 1.52 12.95
C GLY A 68 11.11 1.86 12.66
N ASP A 69 10.82 2.99 12.00
CA ASP A 69 9.45 3.35 11.61
C ASP A 69 8.89 2.30 10.63
N LEU A 70 7.60 2.01 10.77
CA LEU A 70 6.83 1.24 9.81
C LEU A 70 6.42 2.14 8.65
N LEU A 71 6.11 1.55 7.50
CA LEU A 71 5.63 2.30 6.35
C LEU A 71 4.40 1.63 5.76
N ILE A 72 3.34 2.40 5.53
CA ILE A 72 2.21 1.93 4.73
C ILE A 72 2.71 1.58 3.35
N SER A 73 2.67 0.29 3.01
CA SER A 73 3.23 -0.26 1.78
C SER A 73 2.22 -1.14 1.07
N LYS A 74 2.43 -1.31 -0.23
CA LYS A 74 1.57 -2.12 -1.09
C LYS A 74 2.15 -3.53 -1.24
N PRO A 75 1.31 -4.56 -1.37
CA PRO A 75 1.78 -5.92 -1.64
C PRO A 75 2.69 -6.00 -2.88
N MET A 76 2.38 -5.24 -3.93
CA MET A 76 3.19 -5.19 -5.16
C MET A 76 4.61 -4.63 -4.97
N TRP A 77 4.89 -4.01 -3.82
CA TRP A 77 6.21 -3.49 -3.46
C TRP A 77 6.99 -4.45 -2.56
N ALA A 78 6.47 -5.66 -2.33
CA ALA A 78 7.19 -6.69 -1.60
C ALA A 78 8.56 -6.96 -2.24
N GLY A 79 9.61 -6.89 -1.43
CA GLY A 79 10.98 -7.14 -1.88
C GLY A 79 11.65 -5.99 -2.64
N ILE A 80 11.01 -4.82 -2.79
CA ILE A 80 11.65 -3.66 -3.43
C ILE A 80 12.84 -3.16 -2.60
N HIS A 81 12.71 -3.09 -1.27
CA HIS A 81 13.77 -2.60 -0.40
C HIS A 81 14.38 -3.76 0.43
N PRO A 82 15.71 -3.97 0.39
CA PRO A 82 16.33 -5.12 1.04
C PRO A 82 16.21 -5.10 2.56
N GLN A 83 16.06 -3.93 3.19
CA GLN A 83 15.93 -3.81 4.66
C GLN A 83 14.50 -3.83 5.18
N LEU A 84 13.50 -3.91 4.30
CA LEU A 84 12.09 -3.96 4.67
C LEU A 84 11.48 -5.29 4.28
N VAL A 85 10.61 -5.80 5.12
CA VAL A 85 9.74 -6.94 4.82
C VAL A 85 8.29 -6.48 4.80
N ASN A 86 7.52 -6.97 3.84
CA ASN A 86 6.08 -6.72 3.80
C ASN A 86 5.36 -7.72 4.70
N VAL A 87 4.68 -7.22 5.72
CA VAL A 87 3.80 -7.99 6.60
C VAL A 87 2.35 -7.59 6.31
N ALA A 88 1.47 -8.58 6.18
CA ALA A 88 0.05 -8.35 5.98
C ALA A 88 -0.57 -7.72 7.24
N VAL A 89 -1.63 -6.92 7.06
CA VAL A 89 -2.40 -6.34 8.16
C VAL A 89 -3.84 -6.82 8.03
N ASP A 90 -4.39 -7.29 9.14
CA ASP A 90 -5.79 -7.67 9.28
C ASP A 90 -6.62 -6.40 9.49
N TRP A 91 -7.04 -5.80 8.38
CA TRP A 91 -7.84 -4.59 8.40
C TRP A 91 -9.31 -4.93 8.67
N PRO A 92 -10.01 -4.18 9.53
CA PRO A 92 -11.44 -4.38 9.80
C PRO A 92 -12.34 -4.13 8.58
N GLU A 93 -11.85 -3.36 7.61
CA GLU A 93 -12.48 -3.15 6.31
C GLU A 93 -11.44 -3.11 5.19
N PRO A 94 -11.84 -3.33 3.92
CA PRO A 94 -10.89 -3.35 2.81
C PRO A 94 -10.16 -2.02 2.63
N VAL A 95 -8.87 -2.01 2.97
CA VAL A 95 -7.96 -0.94 2.57
C VAL A 95 -7.53 -1.18 1.12
N VAL A 96 -8.12 -0.43 0.20
CA VAL A 96 -7.86 -0.53 -1.24
C VAL A 96 -7.17 0.75 -1.71
N MET A 97 -6.32 0.65 -2.73
CA MET A 97 -5.82 1.83 -3.42
C MET A 97 -6.23 1.75 -4.89
N HIS A 98 -7.02 2.72 -5.35
CA HIS A 98 -7.48 2.76 -6.73
C HIS A 98 -6.40 3.31 -7.64
N TYR A 99 -6.13 2.58 -8.72
CA TYR A 99 -5.31 3.06 -9.82
C TYR A 99 -6.21 3.56 -10.93
N GLY A 100 -5.87 4.72 -11.49
CA GLY A 100 -6.57 5.32 -12.60
C GLY A 100 -5.61 5.90 -13.61
N LEU A 101 -6.11 6.10 -14.83
CA LEU A 101 -5.41 6.86 -15.86
C LEU A 101 -6.00 8.27 -15.88
N LEU A 102 -5.13 9.29 -15.83
CA LEU A 102 -5.51 10.67 -16.11
C LEU A 102 -5.29 10.94 -17.59
N TYR A 103 -6.33 11.41 -18.28
CA TYR A 103 -6.29 11.73 -19.71
C TYR A 103 -7.29 12.86 -20.04
N PRO A 104 -7.08 13.60 -21.15
CA PRO A 104 -8.00 14.67 -21.55
C PRO A 104 -9.40 14.15 -21.86
N LEU A 105 -10.44 14.89 -21.46
CA LEU A 105 -11.84 14.55 -21.81
C LEU A 105 -12.03 14.48 -23.33
N ASP A 106 -11.45 15.44 -24.06
CA ASP A 106 -11.32 15.36 -25.52
C ASP A 106 -10.00 14.68 -25.91
N ALA A 107 -9.99 13.36 -25.77
CA ALA A 107 -8.84 12.53 -26.12
C ALA A 107 -8.69 12.40 -27.64
N THR A 108 -7.46 12.25 -28.15
CA THR A 108 -7.24 11.86 -29.55
C THR A 108 -7.68 10.41 -29.79
N PRO A 109 -7.91 9.97 -31.05
CA PRO A 109 -8.20 8.56 -31.35
C PRO A 109 -7.16 7.58 -30.79
N VAL A 110 -5.88 7.97 -30.77
CA VAL A 110 -4.78 7.16 -30.22
C VAL A 110 -4.91 6.98 -28.71
N ILE A 111 -5.19 8.06 -27.97
CA ILE A 111 -5.41 7.99 -26.52
C ILE A 111 -6.65 7.13 -26.19
N ARG A 112 -7.74 7.29 -26.95
CA ARG A 112 -8.94 6.45 -26.78
C ARG A 112 -8.63 4.96 -26.98
N ALA A 113 -7.92 4.61 -28.05
CA ALA A 113 -7.52 3.23 -28.32
C ALA A 113 -6.66 2.65 -27.19
N PHE A 114 -5.72 3.44 -26.65
CA PHE A 114 -4.91 3.04 -25.49
C PHE A 114 -5.77 2.77 -24.26
N ILE A 115 -6.67 3.69 -23.90
CA ILE A 115 -7.56 3.52 -22.73
C ILE A 115 -8.43 2.27 -22.87
N SER A 116 -9.05 2.07 -24.04
CA SER A 116 -9.86 0.86 -24.31
C SER A 116 -9.04 -0.42 -24.16
N ARG A 117 -7.77 -0.40 -24.60
CA ARG A 117 -6.90 -1.56 -24.46
C ARG A 117 -6.54 -1.84 -23.00
N ILE A 118 -6.22 -0.81 -22.22
CA ILE A 118 -5.93 -0.96 -20.79
C ILE A 118 -7.17 -1.45 -20.04
N ALA A 119 -8.37 -0.93 -20.34
CA ALA A 119 -9.62 -1.36 -19.72
C ALA A 119 -9.92 -2.85 -20.00
N ALA A 120 -9.73 -3.30 -21.24
CA ALA A 120 -9.91 -4.72 -21.58
C ALA A 120 -8.92 -5.63 -20.81
N LEU A 121 -7.67 -5.18 -20.64
CA LEU A 121 -6.67 -5.93 -19.87
C LEU A 121 -6.96 -5.91 -18.36
N SER A 122 -7.43 -4.80 -17.80
CA SER A 122 -7.74 -4.70 -16.37
C SER A 122 -8.98 -5.53 -15.98
N CYS A 123 -9.98 -5.65 -16.87
CA CYS A 123 -11.11 -6.56 -16.64
C CYS A 123 -10.70 -8.04 -16.59
N LEU A 124 -9.66 -8.45 -17.33
CA LEU A 124 -9.13 -9.82 -17.30
C LEU A 124 -8.41 -10.15 -15.97
N VAL A 125 -7.93 -9.13 -15.25
CA VAL A 125 -7.25 -9.29 -13.96
C VAL A 125 -8.25 -9.39 -12.79
N ASN A 126 -9.48 -8.92 -12.97
CA ASN A 126 -10.56 -8.98 -11.96
C ASN A 126 -11.54 -10.16 -12.16
N GLY A 127 -11.20 -11.13 -13.00
CA GLY A 127 -11.95 -12.39 -13.10
C GLY A 127 -11.65 -13.34 -11.92
N PRO A 128 -12.54 -14.29 -11.59
CA PRO A 128 -12.30 -15.25 -10.51
C PRO A 128 -11.00 -16.03 -10.75
N PRO A 129 -10.28 -16.46 -9.69
CA PRO A 129 -8.99 -17.12 -9.82
C PRO A 129 -9.12 -18.35 -10.72
N ARG A 130 -8.24 -18.47 -11.72
CA ARG A 130 -8.15 -19.69 -12.52
C ARG A 130 -7.67 -20.82 -11.63
N GLN A 131 -8.54 -21.80 -11.43
CA GLN A 131 -8.25 -23.05 -10.77
C GLN A 131 -7.41 -23.92 -11.72
N ALA A 132 -6.09 -23.94 -11.52
CA ALA A 132 -5.10 -24.91 -12.02
C ALA A 132 -3.71 -24.37 -11.60
N ASP A 133 -2.84 -25.06 -10.87
CA ASP A 133 -2.41 -26.44 -11.09
C ASP A 133 -2.31 -27.23 -9.77
N MET A 134 -3.04 -28.34 -9.73
CA MET A 134 -2.78 -29.49 -8.87
C MET A 134 -2.27 -30.58 -9.80
N MET A 135 -0.95 -30.81 -9.80
CA MET A 135 -0.33 -32.09 -10.11
C MET A 135 1.03 -32.18 -9.42
#